data_AF-A0AAE1GB22-F1
#
_entry.id   AF-A0AAE1GB22-F1
#
_cell.length_a   1.000
_cell.length_b   1.000
_cell.length_c   1.000
_cell.angle_alpha   90.00
_cell.angle_beta   90.00
_cell.angle_gamma   90.00
#
_symmetry.space_group_name_H-M   'P 1'
#
loop_
_entity.id
_entity.type
_entity.pdbx_description
1 polymer ?
#
loop_
_entity_poly.entity_id
_entity_poly.type
_entity_poly.pdbx_seq_one_letter_code
_entity_poly.pdbx_strand_id
1 'polypeptide(L)'
;MAANNSNPNNPTTNDEAVINEVIKTKTKRRGRRAADPNKEDNKGDSNVNKQGQDVNVDDQCGNCKSKVKDTDKAVACEICEVWFHTKYEEIPDEVYEFMVKGNQLFWCCTHCRFGCVKLHNRMGKIEKSQTEIVKRQVSLEAMVSGVKEEICKGQDRNKEIDQQQNQLSSMQQALSHTVQEVKDSLMANQGTHKELEERLGHMEAKSVKVCETVEKNEENTQELQGKVGVLEAKMLNVEEKSVQHDNCPEHGRVGNGPQPVAVGAVLRTDTVLTEIYDMKRRECNLYERGESQSEWSGGEVEAE
;
A
#
# COMPACT_ATOMS: atom_id res chain seq x y z
N MET A 1 -5.55 32.96 -16.52
CA MET A 1 -5.91 31.52 -16.56
C MET A 1 -6.75 31.26 -15.33
N ALA A 2 -8.08 31.17 -15.50
CA ALA A 2 -9.02 31.03 -14.40
C ALA A 2 -9.45 29.56 -14.29
N ALA A 3 -9.13 28.93 -13.16
CA ALA A 3 -9.51 27.55 -12.88
C ALA A 3 -10.95 27.50 -12.35
N ASN A 4 -11.82 26.82 -13.10
CA ASN A 4 -13.18 26.47 -12.71
C ASN A 4 -13.14 25.44 -11.58
N ASN A 5 -13.53 25.86 -10.39
CA ASN A 5 -13.66 25.00 -9.22
C ASN A 5 -15.12 24.53 -9.13
N SER A 6 -15.43 23.40 -9.77
CA SER A 6 -16.77 22.79 -9.77
C SER A 6 -16.88 21.85 -8.59
N ASN A 7 -17.56 22.29 -7.52
CA ASN A 7 -17.89 21.50 -6.34
C ASN A 7 -19.00 20.46 -6.69
N PRO A 8 -18.75 19.14 -6.60
CA PRO A 8 -19.72 18.12 -7.00
C PRO A 8 -20.77 17.77 -5.93
N ASN A 9 -20.79 18.45 -4.77
CA ASN A 9 -21.65 18.08 -3.65
C ASN A 9 -22.89 18.97 -3.48
N ASN A 10 -23.60 19.28 -4.57
CA ASN A 10 -24.93 19.89 -4.46
C ASN A 10 -25.99 18.80 -4.74
N PRO A 11 -26.72 18.30 -3.72
CA PRO A 11 -27.82 17.36 -3.94
C PRO A 11 -28.91 18.08 -4.71
N THR A 12 -28.92 17.86 -6.02
CA THR A 12 -29.93 18.36 -6.94
C THR A 12 -31.30 17.87 -6.48
N THR A 13 -32.30 18.75 -6.55
CA THR A 13 -33.73 18.57 -6.21
C THR A 13 -34.46 17.50 -7.03
N ASN A 14 -33.76 16.49 -7.56
CA ASN A 14 -34.29 15.38 -8.35
C ASN A 14 -34.65 14.14 -7.51
N ASP A 15 -34.29 14.10 -6.22
CA ASP A 15 -34.53 12.91 -5.38
C ASP A 15 -36.01 12.69 -5.01
N GLU A 16 -36.85 13.73 -5.04
CA GLU A 16 -38.31 13.58 -4.84
C GLU A 16 -39.02 12.87 -6.01
N ALA A 17 -38.46 12.95 -7.22
CA ALA A 17 -39.03 12.25 -8.38
C ALA A 17 -38.69 10.74 -8.37
N VAL A 18 -37.50 10.37 -7.89
CA VAL A 18 -37.04 8.97 -7.86
C VAL A 18 -37.78 8.14 -6.79
N ILE A 19 -38.10 8.74 -5.64
CA ILE A 19 -38.86 8.06 -4.57
C ILE A 19 -40.26 7.63 -5.07
N ASN A 20 -40.90 8.43 -5.91
CA ASN A 20 -42.23 8.12 -6.46
C ASN A 20 -42.21 7.04 -7.57
N GLU A 21 -41.07 6.82 -8.24
CA GLU A 21 -40.95 5.80 -9.29
C GLU A 21 -40.62 4.41 -8.73
N VAL A 22 -39.83 4.34 -7.65
CA VAL A 22 -39.48 3.08 -6.96
C VAL A 22 -40.70 2.42 -6.30
N ILE A 23 -41.71 3.21 -5.90
CA ILE A 23 -42.96 2.70 -5.32
C ILE A 23 -43.85 2.01 -6.40
N LYS A 24 -43.75 2.40 -7.68
CA LYS A 24 -44.60 1.86 -8.76
C LYS A 24 -44.11 0.54 -9.36
N THR A 25 -42.85 0.15 -9.16
CA THR A 25 -42.23 -0.99 -9.87
C THR A 25 -42.11 -2.29 -9.08
N LYS A 26 -42.52 -2.35 -7.81
CA LYS A 26 -42.32 -3.54 -6.94
C LYS A 26 -43.55 -4.44 -6.65
N THR A 27 -44.65 -4.33 -7.38
CA THR A 27 -45.84 -5.21 -7.19
C THR A 27 -45.79 -6.55 -7.96
N LYS A 28 -44.67 -6.92 -8.59
CA LYS A 28 -44.57 -8.19 -9.34
C LYS A 28 -43.41 -9.06 -8.81
N ARG A 29 -43.77 -10.24 -8.27
CA ARG A 29 -42.93 -11.36 -7.76
C ARG A 29 -42.60 -11.21 -6.26
N ARG A 30 -42.83 -12.18 -5.37
CA ARG A 30 -42.88 -13.64 -5.49
C ARG A 30 -43.87 -14.24 -4.49
N GLY A 31 -44.78 -15.07 -4.99
CA GLY A 31 -45.35 -16.16 -4.22
C GLY A 31 -44.29 -17.24 -4.02
N ARG A 32 -44.11 -17.65 -2.76
CA ARG A 32 -43.74 -18.98 -2.28
C ARG A 32 -43.84 -18.92 -0.76
N ARG A 33 -45.05 -19.13 -0.25
CA ARG A 33 -45.25 -19.49 1.16
C ARG A 33 -44.74 -20.92 1.30
N ALA A 34 -43.70 -21.09 2.10
CA ALA A 34 -43.31 -22.40 2.60
C ALA A 34 -44.51 -22.99 3.36
N ALA A 35 -44.83 -24.24 3.06
CA ALA A 35 -45.81 -25.01 3.79
C ALA A 35 -45.30 -25.21 5.21
N ASP A 36 -46.12 -24.82 6.19
CA ASP A 36 -45.90 -25.08 7.61
C ASP A 36 -46.38 -26.52 7.90
N PRO A 37 -45.52 -27.46 8.31
CA PRO A 37 -45.88 -28.87 8.42
C PRO A 37 -46.55 -29.26 9.76
N ASN A 38 -46.85 -28.31 10.66
CA ASN A 38 -47.51 -28.63 11.93
C ASN A 38 -49.03 -28.41 11.86
N LYS A 39 -49.73 -29.36 11.22
CA LYS A 39 -51.17 -29.53 11.38
C LYS A 39 -51.39 -30.85 12.12
N GLU A 40 -51.36 -30.79 13.44
CA GLU A 40 -51.73 -31.91 14.30
C GLU A 40 -53.23 -32.17 14.19
N ASP A 41 -53.54 -33.44 14.00
CA ASP A 41 -54.86 -34.01 13.81
C ASP A 41 -55.69 -33.93 15.12
N ASN A 42 -56.58 -32.94 15.20
CA ASN A 42 -57.61 -32.93 16.25
C ASN A 42 -58.86 -33.65 15.75
N LYS A 43 -58.86 -34.99 15.89
CA LYS A 43 -60.04 -35.86 15.70
C LYS A 43 -60.95 -35.72 16.92
N GLY A 44 -61.93 -34.83 16.83
CA GLY A 44 -63.07 -34.76 17.73
C GLY A 44 -64.34 -35.08 16.96
N ASP A 45 -64.73 -36.35 16.95
CA ASP A 45 -66.05 -36.79 16.49
C ASP A 45 -67.12 -36.19 17.40
N SER A 46 -68.03 -35.41 16.81
CA SER A 46 -69.28 -35.02 17.46
C SER A 46 -70.39 -35.05 16.41
N ASN A 47 -70.98 -36.23 16.34
CA ASN A 47 -72.24 -36.53 15.68
C ASN A 47 -73.34 -35.64 16.26
N VAL A 48 -73.66 -34.52 15.60
CA VAL A 48 -74.85 -33.73 15.87
C VAL A 48 -75.74 -33.76 14.64
N ASN A 49 -76.69 -34.70 14.70
CA ASN A 49 -77.86 -34.74 13.85
C ASN A 49 -78.67 -33.45 14.04
N LYS A 50 -78.57 -32.51 13.10
CA LYS A 50 -79.40 -31.30 13.05
C LYS A 50 -79.96 -31.16 11.64
N GLN A 51 -81.17 -31.69 11.46
CA GLN A 51 -82.11 -31.22 10.44
C GLN A 51 -82.50 -29.78 10.82
N GLY A 52 -81.63 -28.82 10.51
CA GLY A 52 -81.94 -27.40 10.60
C GLY A 52 -82.48 -26.97 9.25
N GLN A 53 -83.76 -26.59 9.19
CA GLN A 53 -84.25 -25.70 8.14
C GLN A 53 -83.26 -24.53 8.04
N ASP A 54 -82.81 -24.23 6.82
CA ASP A 54 -82.24 -22.94 6.44
C ASP A 54 -83.32 -21.88 6.67
N VAL A 55 -83.55 -21.52 7.94
CA VAL A 55 -84.26 -20.31 8.28
C VAL A 55 -83.30 -19.22 7.86
N ASN A 56 -83.56 -18.64 6.70
CA ASN A 56 -82.77 -17.55 6.13
C ASN A 56 -82.73 -16.42 7.18
N VAL A 57 -81.65 -16.36 7.98
CA VAL A 57 -81.47 -15.40 9.08
C VAL A 57 -81.25 -13.99 8.54
N ASP A 58 -81.06 -13.88 7.23
CA ASP A 58 -80.65 -12.70 6.50
C ASP A 58 -81.71 -11.58 6.48
N ASP A 59 -82.95 -11.87 6.85
CA ASP A 59 -84.05 -10.90 6.83
C ASP A 59 -84.37 -10.27 8.20
N GLN A 60 -83.57 -10.47 9.26
CA GLN A 60 -83.88 -9.91 10.58
C GLN A 60 -83.19 -8.57 10.84
N CYS A 61 -83.93 -7.64 11.45
CA CYS A 61 -83.40 -6.34 11.84
C CYS A 61 -82.32 -6.51 12.91
N GLY A 62 -81.13 -5.94 12.68
CA GLY A 62 -79.99 -6.10 13.57
C GLY A 62 -80.21 -5.56 14.99
N ASN A 63 -81.10 -4.58 15.17
CA ASN A 63 -81.42 -3.99 16.48
C ASN A 63 -82.62 -4.66 17.17
N CYS A 64 -83.81 -4.66 16.53
CA CYS A 64 -85.03 -5.18 17.16
C CYS A 64 -85.29 -6.68 16.96
N LYS A 65 -84.45 -7.37 16.16
CA LYS A 65 -84.54 -8.81 15.82
C LYS A 65 -85.83 -9.23 15.13
N SER A 66 -86.68 -8.29 14.74
CA SER A 66 -87.91 -8.55 13.99
C SER A 66 -87.61 -8.70 12.50
N LYS A 67 -88.39 -9.50 11.79
CA LYS A 67 -88.24 -9.69 10.33
C LYS A 67 -88.49 -8.37 9.58
N VAL A 68 -87.56 -7.98 8.74
CA VAL A 68 -87.63 -6.87 7.79
C VAL A 68 -88.38 -7.36 6.55
N LYS A 69 -89.39 -6.61 6.12
CA LYS A 69 -90.17 -6.89 4.90
C LYS A 69 -89.77 -5.91 3.79
N ASP A 70 -90.01 -6.28 2.53
CA ASP A 70 -89.76 -5.41 1.37
C ASP A 70 -90.50 -4.07 1.41
N THR A 71 -91.62 -4.02 2.16
CA THR A 71 -92.40 -2.79 2.37
C THR A 71 -91.88 -1.91 3.49
N ASP A 72 -90.95 -2.41 4.30
CA ASP A 72 -90.41 -1.67 5.44
C ASP A 72 -89.33 -0.69 4.98
N LYS A 73 -89.29 0.50 5.61
CA LYS A 73 -88.14 1.40 5.46
C LYS A 73 -86.96 0.81 6.24
N ALA A 74 -86.06 0.15 5.51
CA ALA A 74 -84.86 -0.46 6.06
C ALA A 74 -83.65 -0.23 5.16
N VAL A 75 -82.47 -0.25 5.78
CA VAL A 75 -81.18 -0.11 5.11
C VAL A 75 -80.25 -1.25 5.54
N ALA A 76 -79.50 -1.81 4.59
CA ALA A 76 -78.47 -2.81 4.87
C ALA A 76 -77.16 -2.12 5.23
N CYS A 77 -76.52 -2.56 6.32
CA CYS A 77 -75.20 -2.07 6.69
C CYS A 77 -74.15 -2.62 5.73
N GLU A 78 -73.36 -1.78 5.08
CA GLU A 78 -72.37 -2.23 4.08
C GLU A 78 -71.16 -2.99 4.67
N ILE A 79 -71.09 -3.14 5.99
CA ILE A 79 -69.98 -3.78 6.69
C ILE A 79 -70.37 -5.13 7.25
N CYS A 80 -71.51 -5.21 7.95
CA CYS A 80 -71.99 -6.46 8.51
C CYS A 80 -73.09 -7.11 7.68
N GLU A 81 -73.53 -6.47 6.59
CA GLU A 81 -74.56 -6.93 5.65
C GLU A 81 -75.93 -7.19 6.30
N VAL A 82 -76.13 -6.76 7.56
CA VAL A 82 -77.39 -6.89 8.30
C VAL A 82 -78.31 -5.71 7.98
N TRP A 83 -79.61 -6.00 7.81
CA TRP A 83 -80.65 -4.99 7.64
C TRP A 83 -81.05 -4.33 8.96
N PHE A 84 -81.38 -3.05 8.91
CA PHE A 84 -81.87 -2.28 10.06
C PHE A 84 -83.06 -1.43 9.62
N HIS A 85 -84.17 -1.48 10.37
CA HIS A 85 -85.25 -0.52 10.15
C HIS A 85 -84.75 0.90 10.47
N THR A 86 -85.08 1.87 9.63
CA THR A 86 -84.62 3.27 9.75
C THR A 86 -84.92 3.87 11.12
N LYS A 87 -86.07 3.51 11.71
CA LYS A 87 -86.49 3.95 13.05
C LYS A 87 -85.51 3.56 14.15
N TYR A 88 -84.88 2.39 14.08
CA TYR A 88 -83.99 1.86 15.12
C TYR A 88 -82.55 2.37 15.03
N GLU A 89 -82.20 2.98 13.89
CA GLU A 89 -80.91 3.67 13.67
C GLU A 89 -81.10 5.18 13.53
N GLU A 90 -82.28 5.69 13.91
CA GLU A 90 -82.64 7.12 13.94
C GLU A 90 -82.42 7.85 12.60
N ILE A 91 -82.67 7.16 11.48
CA ILE A 91 -82.52 7.74 10.13
C ILE A 91 -83.81 8.48 9.75
N PRO A 92 -83.77 9.81 9.53
CA PRO A 92 -84.94 10.58 9.09
C PRO A 92 -85.42 10.12 7.72
N ASP A 93 -86.74 10.23 7.49
CA ASP A 93 -87.36 9.78 6.25
C ASP A 93 -86.81 10.49 5.02
N GLU A 94 -86.48 11.78 5.12
CA GLU A 94 -85.88 12.55 4.03
C GLU A 94 -84.49 12.04 3.66
N VAL A 95 -83.71 11.63 4.66
CA VAL A 95 -82.36 11.06 4.47
C VAL A 95 -82.48 9.67 3.85
N TYR A 96 -83.43 8.86 4.30
CA TYR A 96 -83.71 7.55 3.71
C TYR A 96 -84.10 7.67 2.23
N GLU A 97 -85.03 8.57 1.90
CA GLU A 97 -85.39 8.83 0.50
C GLU A 97 -84.21 9.29 -0.34
N PHE A 98 -83.35 10.14 0.22
CA PHE A 98 -82.13 10.58 -0.45
C PHE A 98 -81.15 9.43 -0.69
N MET A 99 -80.97 8.53 0.28
CA MET A 99 -80.15 7.32 0.14
C MET A 99 -80.69 6.35 -0.90
N VAL A 100 -82.01 6.13 -0.93
CA VAL A 100 -82.63 5.24 -1.93
C VAL A 100 -82.53 5.84 -3.34
N LYS A 101 -82.64 7.17 -3.48
CA LYS A 101 -82.51 7.85 -4.78
C LYS A 101 -81.04 7.96 -5.23
N GLY A 102 -80.10 8.03 -4.28
CA GLY A 102 -78.68 8.20 -4.53
C GLY A 102 -77.87 6.93 -4.29
N ASN A 103 -77.55 6.17 -5.34
CA ASN A 103 -76.73 4.95 -5.28
C ASN A 103 -75.25 5.17 -4.86
N GLN A 104 -74.89 6.31 -4.26
CA GLN A 104 -73.50 6.67 -3.94
C GLN A 104 -73.25 6.93 -2.45
N LEU A 105 -74.21 6.68 -1.57
CA LEU A 105 -74.05 6.91 -0.14
C LEU A 105 -73.70 5.62 0.57
N PHE A 106 -72.50 5.59 1.15
CA PHE A 106 -72.07 4.52 2.04
C PHE A 106 -72.79 4.63 3.39
N TRP A 107 -73.51 3.58 3.81
CA TRP A 107 -74.12 3.54 5.14
C TRP A 107 -73.62 2.37 5.99
N CYS A 108 -73.36 2.65 7.26
CA CYS A 108 -73.00 1.66 8.25
C CYS A 108 -73.81 1.85 9.54
N CYS A 109 -74.23 0.75 10.15
CA CYS A 109 -74.97 0.78 11.41
C CYS A 109 -74.10 1.35 12.53
N THR A 110 -74.74 1.80 13.60
CA THR A 110 -74.09 2.43 14.76
C THR A 110 -72.95 1.57 15.33
N HIS A 111 -73.15 0.24 15.39
CA HIS A 111 -72.13 -0.70 15.87
C HIS A 111 -70.88 -0.73 14.96
N CYS A 112 -71.09 -0.83 13.65
CA CYS A 112 -70.00 -0.87 12.69
C CYS A 112 -69.28 0.48 12.61
N ARG A 113 -70.00 1.61 12.73
CA ARG A 113 -69.44 2.95 12.75
C ARG A 113 -68.34 3.12 13.81
N PHE A 114 -68.56 2.64 15.03
CA PHE A 114 -67.53 2.66 16.08
C PHE A 114 -66.30 1.82 15.72
N GLY A 115 -66.52 0.67 15.07
CA GLY A 115 -65.45 -0.17 14.52
C GLY A 115 -64.62 0.56 13.46
N CYS A 116 -65.29 1.21 12.50
CA CYS A 116 -64.66 1.98 11.43
C CYS A 116 -63.76 3.09 11.95
N VAL A 117 -64.23 3.88 12.92
CA VAL A 117 -63.43 4.97 13.48
C VAL A 117 -62.17 4.43 14.16
N LYS A 118 -62.29 3.33 14.92
CA LYS A 118 -61.13 2.67 15.54
C LYS A 118 -60.16 2.11 14.50
N LEU A 119 -60.67 1.48 13.46
CA LEU A 119 -59.86 0.92 12.37
C LEU A 119 -59.15 2.02 11.59
N HIS A 120 -59.84 3.09 11.22
CA HIS A 120 -59.29 4.25 10.53
C HIS A 120 -58.13 4.88 11.32
N ASN A 121 -58.32 5.08 12.62
CA ASN A 121 -57.27 5.60 13.48
C ASN A 121 -56.05 4.67 13.58
N ARG A 122 -56.26 3.34 13.57
CA ARG A 122 -55.16 2.37 13.52
C ARG A 122 -54.46 2.39 12.17
N MET A 123 -55.20 2.50 11.07
CA MET A 123 -54.64 2.59 9.72
C MET A 123 -53.74 3.82 9.57
N GLY A 124 -54.18 4.98 10.05
CA GLY A 124 -53.34 6.19 10.05
C GLY A 124 -52.06 6.06 10.89
N LYS A 125 -52.08 5.27 11.98
CA LYS A 125 -50.86 4.95 12.73
C LYS A 125 -49.91 4.03 11.95
N ILE A 126 -50.47 3.03 11.27
CA ILE A 126 -49.71 2.10 10.42
C ILE A 126 -49.04 2.87 9.27
N GLU A 127 -49.78 3.75 8.59
CA GLU A 127 -49.26 4.57 7.49
C GLU A 127 -48.09 5.48 7.92
N LYS A 128 -48.23 6.14 9.08
CA LYS A 128 -47.13 6.92 9.68
C LYS A 128 -45.92 6.04 9.99
N SER A 129 -46.14 4.88 10.59
CA SER A 129 -45.07 3.92 10.89
C SER A 129 -44.37 3.43 9.62
N GLN A 130 -45.12 3.14 8.55
CA GLN A 130 -44.56 2.70 7.27
C GLN A 130 -43.70 3.81 6.64
N THR A 131 -44.17 5.05 6.68
CA THR A 131 -43.42 6.21 6.19
C THR A 131 -42.08 6.36 6.94
N GLU A 132 -42.09 6.24 8.26
CA GLU A 132 -40.86 6.32 9.07
C GLU A 132 -39.91 5.14 8.81
N ILE A 133 -40.43 3.93 8.61
CA ILE A 133 -39.62 2.76 8.23
C ILE A 133 -38.95 2.99 6.87
N VAL A 134 -39.68 3.50 5.88
CA VAL A 134 -39.13 3.79 4.54
C VAL A 134 -38.03 4.86 4.63
N LYS A 135 -38.22 5.93 5.40
CA LYS A 135 -37.17 6.93 5.63
C LYS A 135 -35.91 6.32 6.22
N ARG A 136 -36.05 5.46 7.24
CA ARG A 136 -34.92 4.74 7.85
C ARG A 136 -34.24 3.81 6.85
N GLN A 137 -35.00 3.14 6.00
CA GLN A 137 -34.46 2.25 4.98
C GLN A 137 -33.60 3.04 3.97
N VAL A 138 -34.08 4.18 3.47
CA VAL A 138 -33.31 5.05 2.56
C VAL A 138 -32.02 5.54 3.22
N SER A 139 -32.08 5.97 4.49
CA SER A 139 -30.90 6.38 5.25
C SER A 139 -29.89 5.24 5.44
N LEU A 140 -30.37 4.03 5.75
CA LEU A 140 -29.52 2.84 5.87
C LEU A 140 -28.88 2.47 4.52
N GLU A 141 -29.63 2.53 3.42
CA GLU A 141 -29.10 2.29 2.08
C GLU A 141 -27.98 3.28 1.72
N ALA A 142 -28.14 4.56 2.06
CA ALA A 142 -27.09 5.57 1.89
C ALA A 142 -25.83 5.26 2.72
N MET A 143 -25.99 4.90 4.00
CA MET A 143 -24.85 4.51 4.85
C MET A 143 -24.14 3.26 4.33
N VAL A 144 -24.89 2.24 3.89
CA VAL A 144 -24.32 1.02 3.28
C VAL A 144 -23.54 1.35 2.00
N SER A 145 -24.05 2.28 1.18
CA SER A 145 -23.32 2.75 0.00
C SER A 145 -22.01 3.44 0.36
N GLY A 146 -22.00 4.30 1.40
CA GLY A 146 -20.79 4.95 1.89
C GLY A 146 -19.75 3.95 2.43
N VAL A 147 -20.19 2.96 3.22
CA VAL A 147 -19.31 1.88 3.71
C VAL A 147 -18.73 1.08 2.54
N LYS A 148 -19.51 0.83 1.49
CA LYS A 148 -19.03 0.12 0.29
C LYS A 148 -17.92 0.90 -0.42
N GLU A 149 -18.06 2.22 -0.54
CA GLU A 149 -17.03 3.07 -1.15
C GLU A 149 -15.72 3.04 -0.33
N GLU A 150 -15.81 3.15 0.99
CA GLU A 150 -14.64 3.07 1.87
C GLU A 150 -13.96 1.68 1.82
N ILE A 151 -14.73 0.60 1.67
CA ILE A 151 -14.18 -0.74 1.43
C ILE A 151 -13.40 -0.77 0.11
N CYS A 152 -13.93 -0.18 -0.96
CA CYS A 152 -13.22 -0.11 -2.25
C CYS A 152 -11.90 0.68 -2.12
N LYS A 153 -11.92 1.85 -1.47
CA LYS A 153 -10.69 2.63 -1.19
C LYS A 153 -9.68 1.82 -0.37
N GLY A 154 -10.15 1.09 0.64
CA GLY A 154 -9.29 0.21 1.45
C GLY A 154 -8.66 -0.92 0.64
N GLN A 155 -9.39 -1.51 -0.31
CA GLN A 155 -8.86 -2.54 -1.20
C GLN A 155 -7.76 -2.01 -2.12
N ASP A 156 -7.90 -0.78 -2.63
CA ASP A 156 -6.88 -0.18 -3.49
C ASP A 156 -5.61 0.18 -2.72
N ARG A 157 -5.74 0.72 -1.49
CA ARG A 157 -4.58 0.93 -0.59
C ARG A 157 -3.86 -0.38 -0.26
N ASN A 158 -4.59 -1.48 -0.07
CA ASN A 158 -3.96 -2.78 0.17
C ASN A 158 -3.14 -3.26 -1.03
N LYS A 159 -3.61 -3.05 -2.26
CA LYS A 159 -2.81 -3.38 -3.47
C LYS A 159 -1.54 -2.55 -3.56
N GLU A 160 -1.58 -1.28 -3.16
CA GLU A 160 -0.41 -0.41 -3.10
C GLU A 160 0.60 -0.91 -2.05
N ILE A 161 0.13 -1.30 -0.86
CA ILE A 161 0.97 -1.92 0.18
C ILE A 161 1.63 -3.20 -0.35
N ASP A 162 0.89 -4.06 -1.05
CA ASP A 162 1.43 -5.29 -1.64
C ASP A 162 2.53 -4.97 -2.68
N GLN A 163 2.35 -3.93 -3.50
CA GLN A 163 3.35 -3.48 -4.46
C GLN A 163 4.62 -2.96 -3.76
N GLN A 164 4.46 -2.14 -2.72
CA GLN A 164 5.58 -1.63 -1.91
C GLN A 164 6.33 -2.78 -1.23
N GLN A 165 5.61 -3.78 -0.71
CA GLN A 165 6.22 -4.96 -0.09
C GLN A 165 7.05 -5.78 -1.08
N ASN A 166 6.56 -5.94 -2.32
CA ASN A 166 7.31 -6.60 -3.39
C ASN A 166 8.58 -5.82 -3.78
N GLN A 167 8.49 -4.48 -3.86
CA GLN A 167 9.63 -3.62 -4.13
C GLN A 167 10.68 -3.72 -3.02
N LEU A 168 10.26 -3.63 -1.75
CA LEU A 168 11.16 -3.79 -0.60
C LEU A 168 11.84 -5.16 -0.59
N SER A 169 11.12 -6.23 -0.94
CA SER A 169 11.68 -7.57 -1.04
C SER A 169 12.77 -7.65 -2.12
N SER A 170 12.54 -7.04 -3.28
CA SER A 170 13.54 -6.97 -4.37
C SER A 170 14.78 -6.17 -3.94
N MET A 171 14.59 -5.02 -3.29
CA MET A 171 15.70 -4.21 -2.74
C MET A 171 16.50 -4.98 -1.69
N GLN A 172 15.83 -5.75 -0.81
CA GLN A 172 16.49 -6.56 0.19
C GLN A 172 17.36 -7.67 -0.44
N GLN A 173 16.89 -8.30 -1.52
CA GLN A 173 17.68 -9.28 -2.27
C GLN A 173 18.91 -8.63 -2.93
N ALA A 174 18.74 -7.47 -3.57
CA ALA A 174 19.85 -6.73 -4.16
C ALA A 174 20.90 -6.33 -3.11
N LEU A 175 20.46 -5.81 -1.95
CA LEU A 175 21.35 -5.47 -0.85
C LEU A 175 22.11 -6.71 -0.35
N SER A 176 21.40 -7.83 -0.16
CA SER A 176 22.03 -9.10 0.23
C SER A 176 23.12 -9.56 -0.76
N HIS A 177 22.90 -9.35 -2.06
CA HIS A 177 23.89 -9.68 -3.09
C HIS A 177 25.13 -8.79 -2.96
N THR A 178 24.96 -7.46 -2.86
CA THR A 178 26.07 -6.53 -2.74
C THR A 178 26.91 -6.77 -1.46
N VAL A 179 26.25 -7.11 -0.35
CA VAL A 179 26.94 -7.49 0.90
C VAL A 179 27.80 -8.73 0.69
N GLN A 180 27.31 -9.71 -0.07
CA GLN A 180 28.05 -10.92 -0.38
C GLN A 180 29.25 -10.63 -1.30
N GLU A 181 29.09 -9.81 -2.33
CA GLU A 181 30.20 -9.38 -3.21
C GLU A 181 31.31 -8.65 -2.46
N VAL A 182 30.93 -7.73 -1.56
CA VAL A 182 31.89 -7.00 -0.70
C VAL A 182 32.63 -7.96 0.22
N LYS A 183 31.92 -8.94 0.79
CA LYS A 183 32.51 -9.97 1.64
C LYS A 183 33.52 -10.82 0.87
N ASP A 184 33.19 -11.26 -0.33
CA ASP A 184 34.08 -12.07 -1.16
C ASP A 184 35.32 -11.27 -1.59
N SER A 185 35.15 -10.00 -1.93
CA SER A 185 36.26 -9.07 -2.23
C SER A 185 37.17 -8.86 -1.01
N LEU A 186 36.60 -8.72 0.19
CA LEU A 186 37.38 -8.60 1.43
C LEU A 186 38.21 -9.86 1.69
N MET A 187 37.62 -11.05 1.52
CA MET A 187 38.34 -12.32 1.68
C MET A 187 39.48 -12.46 0.67
N ALA A 188 39.27 -12.04 -0.58
CA ALA A 188 40.32 -12.01 -1.60
C ALA A 188 41.47 -11.05 -1.21
N ASN A 189 41.13 -9.83 -0.76
CA ASN A 189 42.12 -8.85 -0.32
C ASN A 189 42.92 -9.34 0.90
N GLN A 190 42.28 -10.00 1.86
CA GLN A 190 42.98 -10.63 3.00
C GLN A 190 43.99 -11.69 2.54
N GLY A 191 43.63 -12.50 1.53
CA GLY A 191 44.54 -13.46 0.91
C GLY A 191 45.77 -12.78 0.30
N THR A 192 45.56 -11.72 -0.50
CA THR A 192 46.67 -10.96 -1.10
C THR A 192 47.54 -10.26 -0.06
N HIS A 193 46.94 -9.76 1.03
CA HIS A 193 47.69 -9.12 2.12
C HIS A 193 48.65 -10.12 2.78
N LYS A 194 48.17 -11.33 3.08
CA LYS A 194 48.99 -12.39 3.66
C LYS A 194 50.15 -12.78 2.74
N GLU A 195 49.90 -12.89 1.43
CA GLU A 195 50.97 -13.17 0.46
C GLU A 195 52.03 -12.06 0.45
N LEU A 196 51.61 -10.79 0.51
CA LEU A 196 52.52 -9.65 0.58
C LEU A 196 53.32 -9.65 1.89
N GLU A 197 52.71 -9.97 3.02
CA GLU A 197 53.41 -10.12 4.32
C GLU A 197 54.50 -11.19 4.25
N GLU A 198 54.20 -12.36 3.68
CA GLU A 198 55.18 -13.44 3.49
C GLU A 198 56.33 -13.02 2.56
N ARG A 199 56.02 -12.29 1.47
CA ARG A 199 57.03 -11.75 0.54
C ARG A 199 57.92 -10.70 1.21
N LEU A 200 57.35 -9.81 2.02
CA LEU A 200 58.11 -8.82 2.79
C LEU A 200 59.07 -9.51 3.75
N GLY A 201 58.59 -10.49 4.53
CA GLY A 201 59.45 -11.26 5.44
C GLY A 201 60.61 -11.96 4.71
N HIS A 202 60.39 -12.47 3.50
CA HIS A 202 61.47 -13.05 2.68
C HIS A 202 62.48 -12.00 2.17
N MET A 203 62.01 -10.82 1.76
CA MET A 203 62.90 -9.73 1.35
C MET A 203 63.73 -9.20 2.52
N GLU A 204 63.13 -9.05 3.70
CA GLU A 204 63.81 -8.68 4.93
C GLU A 204 64.92 -9.69 5.26
N ALA A 205 64.62 -10.99 5.25
CA ALA A 205 65.60 -12.04 5.48
C ALA A 205 66.74 -12.04 4.44
N LYS A 206 66.45 -11.74 3.18
CA LYS A 206 67.48 -11.56 2.14
C LYS A 206 68.35 -10.34 2.41
N SER A 207 67.75 -9.23 2.82
CA SER A 207 68.47 -7.98 3.08
C SER A 207 69.49 -8.15 4.22
N VAL A 208 69.12 -8.87 5.29
CA VAL A 208 70.02 -9.25 6.39
C VAL A 208 71.23 -10.02 5.88
N LYS A 209 71.03 -11.04 5.03
CA LYS A 209 72.14 -11.81 4.43
C LYS A 209 73.05 -10.94 3.56
N VAL A 210 72.49 -9.98 2.83
CA VAL A 210 73.29 -9.04 2.04
C VAL A 210 74.16 -8.19 2.96
N CYS A 211 73.61 -7.65 4.05
CA CYS A 211 74.37 -6.91 5.05
C CYS A 211 75.52 -7.75 5.63
N GLU A 212 75.27 -8.99 6.04
CA GLU A 212 76.31 -9.92 6.53
C GLU A 212 77.43 -10.14 5.48
N THR A 213 77.07 -10.27 4.20
CA THR A 213 78.08 -10.42 3.14
C THR A 213 78.87 -9.14 2.88
N VAL A 214 78.25 -7.97 3.03
CA VAL A 214 78.90 -6.68 2.88
C VAL A 214 79.90 -6.46 4.02
N GLU A 215 79.49 -6.72 5.27
CA GLU A 215 80.38 -6.67 6.45
C GLU A 215 81.60 -7.58 6.25
N LYS A 216 81.38 -8.83 5.83
CA LYS A 216 82.49 -9.75 5.53
C LYS A 216 83.40 -9.27 4.40
N ASN A 217 82.84 -8.68 3.35
CA ASN A 217 83.62 -8.12 2.25
C ASN A 217 84.43 -6.89 2.70
N GLU A 218 83.87 -6.09 3.61
CA GLU A 218 84.57 -4.96 4.22
C GLU A 218 85.76 -5.44 5.05
N GLU A 219 85.58 -6.46 5.90
CA GLU A 219 86.67 -7.12 6.64
C GLU A 219 87.78 -7.62 5.71
N ASN A 220 87.42 -8.34 4.64
CA ASN A 220 88.37 -8.83 3.65
C ASN A 220 89.11 -7.68 2.94
N THR A 221 88.42 -6.57 2.66
CA THR A 221 89.01 -5.39 2.02
C THR A 221 89.99 -4.68 2.94
N GLN A 222 89.66 -4.54 4.23
CA GLN A 222 90.56 -4.01 5.25
C GLN A 222 91.82 -4.89 5.38
N GLU A 223 91.68 -6.22 5.37
CA GLU A 223 92.81 -7.15 5.37
C GLU A 223 93.71 -6.96 4.14
N LEU A 224 93.12 -6.85 2.95
CA LEU A 224 93.84 -6.61 1.70
C LEU A 224 94.54 -5.25 1.70
N GLN A 225 93.89 -4.18 2.16
CA GLN A 225 94.50 -2.86 2.31
C GLN A 225 95.70 -2.91 3.25
N GLY A 226 95.61 -3.63 4.37
CA GLY A 226 96.74 -3.87 5.26
C GLY A 226 97.91 -4.57 4.56
N LYS A 227 97.64 -5.59 3.72
CA LYS A 227 98.67 -6.27 2.92
C LYS A 227 99.30 -5.35 1.86
N VAL A 228 98.50 -4.53 1.18
CA VAL A 228 98.99 -3.54 0.20
C VAL A 228 99.91 -2.53 0.87
N GLY A 229 99.52 -1.98 2.03
CA GLY A 229 100.38 -1.04 2.76
C GLY A 229 101.75 -1.64 3.15
N VAL A 230 101.80 -2.93 3.49
CA VAL A 230 103.08 -3.65 3.71
C VAL A 230 103.90 -3.77 2.42
N LEU A 231 103.26 -4.04 1.29
CA LEU A 231 103.94 -4.12 -0.01
C LEU A 231 104.46 -2.76 -0.47
N GLU A 232 103.68 -1.69 -0.33
CA GLU A 232 104.09 -0.32 -0.65
C GLU A 232 105.28 0.12 0.20
N ALA A 233 105.27 -0.16 1.50
CA ALA A 233 106.41 0.11 2.38
C ALA A 233 107.67 -0.68 1.97
N LYS A 234 107.51 -1.92 1.51
CA LYS A 234 108.62 -2.71 0.95
C LYS A 234 109.13 -2.11 -0.36
N MET A 235 108.25 -1.63 -1.23
CA MET A 235 108.64 -0.97 -2.49
C MET A 235 109.38 0.35 -2.26
N LEU A 236 108.92 1.19 -1.34
CA LEU A 236 109.65 2.41 -0.96
C LEU A 236 111.06 2.10 -0.44
N ASN A 237 111.21 1.03 0.35
CA ASN A 237 112.52 0.52 0.77
C ASN A 237 113.39 -0.01 -0.39
N VAL A 238 112.79 -0.40 -1.52
CA VAL A 238 113.50 -0.80 -2.75
C VAL A 238 113.87 0.42 -3.59
N GLU A 239 112.99 1.42 -3.68
CA GLU A 239 113.25 2.70 -4.35
C GLU A 239 114.32 3.53 -3.62
N GLU A 240 114.31 3.54 -2.28
CA GLU A 240 115.36 4.15 -1.47
C GLU A 240 116.73 3.46 -1.67
N LYS A 241 116.74 2.22 -2.19
CA LYS A 241 117.95 1.47 -2.56
C LYS A 241 118.32 1.59 -4.04
N SER A 242 117.50 2.17 -4.91
CA SER A 242 117.72 2.19 -6.37
C SER A 242 118.06 3.56 -6.97
N VAL A 243 118.16 4.64 -6.17
CA VAL A 243 118.57 5.98 -6.66
C VAL A 243 120.10 6.15 -6.62
N GLN A 244 120.80 5.49 -7.54
CA GLN A 244 122.02 5.98 -8.21
C GLN A 244 122.01 5.43 -9.65
N HIS A 245 122.23 6.33 -10.62
CA HIS A 245 122.41 6.12 -12.07
C HIS A 245 121.17 6.06 -13.02
N ASP A 246 120.91 7.21 -13.64
CA ASP A 246 121.03 7.50 -15.10
C ASP A 246 119.83 8.09 -15.87
N ASN A 247 120.20 9.05 -16.73
CA ASN A 247 119.42 10.04 -17.47
C ASN A 247 118.88 9.58 -18.84
N CYS A 248 117.79 10.26 -19.28
CA CYS A 248 117.42 10.67 -20.68
C CYS A 248 116.93 9.64 -21.72
N PRO A 249 116.32 10.05 -22.86
CA PRO A 249 115.33 11.11 -23.14
C PRO A 249 114.14 10.66 -24.05
N GLU A 250 113.29 11.61 -24.43
CA GLU A 250 112.07 11.61 -25.28
C GLU A 250 111.93 10.59 -26.45
N HIS A 251 110.70 10.10 -26.71
CA HIS A 251 109.89 10.36 -27.92
C HIS A 251 108.59 9.51 -28.03
N GLY A 252 107.46 10.17 -28.31
CA GLY A 252 106.62 9.86 -29.49
C GLY A 252 105.52 8.76 -29.49
N ARG A 253 104.28 9.23 -29.76
CA ARG A 253 103.19 8.66 -30.61
C ARG A 253 102.02 7.83 -30.03
N VAL A 254 100.82 8.44 -30.19
CA VAL A 254 99.62 8.01 -30.94
C VAL A 254 98.96 6.66 -30.60
N GLY A 255 97.69 6.71 -30.19
CA GLY A 255 96.74 5.62 -30.48
C GLY A 255 95.46 5.58 -29.65
N ASN A 256 94.37 6.12 -30.23
CA ASN A 256 92.97 5.67 -30.16
C ASN A 256 92.20 5.62 -28.82
N GLY A 257 91.10 6.38 -28.81
CA GLY A 257 90.12 6.45 -27.72
C GLY A 257 89.27 5.20 -27.50
N PRO A 258 88.34 5.30 -26.54
CA PRO A 258 86.93 5.28 -26.91
C PRO A 258 86.18 6.51 -26.41
N GLN A 259 85.06 6.77 -27.08
CA GLN A 259 84.14 7.87 -26.90
C GLN A 259 83.72 8.12 -25.43
N PRO A 260 83.39 9.37 -25.07
CA PRO A 260 82.51 9.64 -23.95
C PRO A 260 81.13 9.05 -24.28
N VAL A 261 80.84 7.85 -23.77
CA VAL A 261 79.45 7.40 -23.67
C VAL A 261 78.80 8.41 -22.75
N ALA A 262 77.77 9.09 -23.27
CA ALA A 262 77.01 10.09 -22.55
C ALA A 262 76.80 9.62 -21.11
N VAL A 263 77.36 10.37 -20.16
CA VAL A 263 76.91 10.34 -18.78
C VAL A 263 75.46 10.75 -18.87
N GLY A 264 74.59 9.75 -19.00
CA GLY A 264 73.15 9.92 -18.94
C GLY A 264 72.91 10.75 -17.70
N ALA A 265 72.27 11.90 -17.91
CA ALA A 265 72.05 12.89 -16.88
C ALA A 265 71.67 12.16 -15.59
N VAL A 266 72.60 12.12 -14.64
CA VAL A 266 72.25 11.85 -13.26
C VAL A 266 71.34 13.02 -12.93
N LEU A 267 70.04 12.82 -13.13
CA LEU A 267 69.03 13.71 -12.61
C LEU A 267 69.41 13.84 -11.15
N ARG A 268 69.82 15.05 -10.75
CA ARG A 268 70.10 15.34 -9.36
C ARG A 268 68.89 14.81 -8.60
N THR A 269 69.12 14.06 -7.53
CA THR A 269 68.06 13.48 -6.70
C THR A 269 66.96 14.50 -6.38
N ASP A 270 67.33 15.78 -6.29
CA ASP A 270 66.45 16.91 -6.11
C ASP A 270 65.41 17.09 -7.23
N THR A 271 65.76 16.84 -8.50
CA THR A 271 64.85 16.94 -9.65
C THR A 271 63.81 15.82 -9.63
N VAL A 272 64.22 14.60 -9.30
CA VAL A 272 63.30 13.44 -9.19
C VAL A 272 62.35 13.62 -8.00
N LEU A 273 62.85 14.10 -6.86
CA LEU A 273 62.01 14.44 -5.71
C LEU A 273 61.00 15.54 -6.05
N THR A 274 61.40 16.56 -6.80
CA THR A 274 60.50 17.65 -7.21
C THR A 274 59.39 17.15 -8.13
N GLU A 275 59.69 16.30 -9.12
CA GLU A 275 58.65 15.70 -9.98
C GLU A 275 57.70 14.80 -9.20
N ILE A 276 58.19 14.02 -8.22
CA ILE A 276 57.34 13.19 -7.35
C ILE A 276 56.40 14.05 -6.51
N TYR A 277 56.89 15.15 -5.92
CA TYR A 277 56.07 16.09 -5.16
C TYR A 277 55.01 16.77 -6.05
N ASP A 278 55.37 17.18 -7.27
CA ASP A 278 54.43 17.80 -8.21
C ASP A 278 53.39 16.82 -8.77
N MET A 279 53.73 15.53 -8.91
CA MET A 279 52.77 14.48 -9.25
C MET A 279 51.75 14.28 -8.12
N LYS A 280 52.24 14.15 -6.88
CA LYS A 280 51.37 13.95 -5.71
C LYS A 280 50.46 15.15 -5.46
N ARG A 281 50.95 16.36 -5.74
CA ARG A 281 50.14 17.58 -5.70
C ARG A 281 49.05 17.62 -6.77
N ARG A 282 49.33 17.11 -7.97
CA ARG A 282 48.32 16.99 -9.06
C ARG A 282 47.24 15.97 -8.72
N GLU A 283 47.60 14.84 -8.09
CA GLU A 283 46.61 13.86 -7.59
C GLU A 283 45.71 14.43 -6.49
N CYS A 284 46.26 15.17 -5.52
CA CYS A 284 45.44 15.81 -4.48
C CYS A 284 44.48 16.86 -5.06
N ASN A 285 44.92 17.67 -6.03
CA ASN A 285 44.06 18.68 -6.67
C ASN A 285 42.94 18.09 -7.53
N LEU A 286 43.08 16.86 -8.03
CA LEU A 286 41.99 16.16 -8.74
C LEU A 286 40.91 15.69 -7.77
N TYR A 287 41.29 15.33 -6.53
CA TYR A 287 40.34 14.96 -5.49
C TYR A 287 39.49 16.16 -5.04
N GLU A 288 40.08 17.34 -4.90
CA GLU A 288 39.35 18.55 -4.49
C GLU A 288 38.44 19.14 -5.59
N ARG A 289 38.65 18.79 -6.87
CA ARG A 289 37.76 19.22 -7.97
C ARG A 289 36.73 18.18 -8.40
N GLY A 290 36.75 16.98 -7.81
CA GLY A 290 35.94 15.83 -8.26
C GLY A 290 34.60 15.61 -7.58
N GLU A 291 34.28 16.27 -6.45
CA GLU A 291 33.06 15.96 -5.67
C GLU A 291 32.14 17.18 -5.45
N SER A 292 31.74 17.86 -6.53
CA SER A 292 30.68 18.87 -6.44
C SER A 292 29.71 18.85 -7.61
N GLN A 293 29.29 17.65 -8.04
CA GLN A 293 28.13 17.49 -8.92
C GLN A 293 27.55 16.07 -8.86
N SER A 294 26.88 15.76 -7.76
CA SER A 294 25.62 15.01 -7.88
C SER A 294 24.54 15.87 -7.23
N GLU A 295 23.94 16.73 -8.05
CA GLU A 295 22.67 17.37 -7.79
C GLU A 295 21.64 16.27 -7.48
N TRP A 296 21.41 16.02 -6.21
CA TRP A 296 20.21 15.36 -5.76
C TRP A 296 19.06 16.35 -5.94
N SER A 297 18.45 16.32 -7.12
CA SER A 297 17.13 16.93 -7.36
C SER A 297 16.13 16.25 -6.43
N GLY A 298 15.86 16.90 -5.30
CA GLY A 298 14.77 16.54 -4.40
C GLY A 298 13.44 16.62 -5.16
N GLY A 299 12.78 15.48 -5.29
CA GLY A 299 11.36 15.45 -5.65
C GLY A 299 10.55 15.89 -4.44
N GLU A 300 9.90 17.05 -4.57
CA GLU A 300 8.78 17.44 -3.71
C GLU A 300 7.71 16.35 -3.76
N VAL A 301 7.42 15.76 -2.61
CA VAL A 301 6.22 14.95 -2.42
C VAL A 301 5.16 15.89 -1.86
N GLU A 302 4.29 16.38 -2.74
CA GLU A 302 3.05 17.03 -2.36
C GLU A 302 2.17 16.02 -1.59
N ALA A 303 1.78 16.40 -0.38
CA ALA A 303 0.83 15.66 0.42
C ALA A 303 -0.60 16.07 0.03
N GLU A 304 -1.37 15.13 -0.50
CA GLU A 304 -2.84 15.15 -0.55
C GLU A 304 -3.44 14.14 0.45
#